data_AF-A0A498SS62-F1
#
_entry.id   AF-A0A498SS62-F1
#
_cell.length_a   1.000
_cell.length_b   1.000
_cell.length_c   1.000
_cell.angle_alpha   90.00
_cell.angle_beta   90.00
_cell.angle_gamma   90.00
#
_symmetry.space_group_name_H-M   'P 1'
#
loop_
_entity.id
_entity.type
_entity.pdbx_description
1 polymer ?
#
loop_
_entity_poly.entity_id
_entity_poly.type
_entity_poly.pdbx_seq_one_letter_code
_entity_poly.pdbx_strand_id
1 'polypeptide(L)'
;LTDALVNDIEQFANHAERLRQSLDPSTNTNDGKSMCVSVHSALSLVSQTVRDLLVRYPAFKTTHVLLPASQLIHSVKELNFDNSNIDASRTLACLEKLEAAIGNTLKQSLRPRTTSKYTTATLGHKSKHVR
;
A
#
# COMPACT_ATOMS: atom_id res chain seq x y z
N LEU A 1 9.33 -16.77 -8.90
CA LEU A 1 8.11 -16.33 -8.18
C LEU A 1 7.32 -17.57 -7.83
N THR A 2 6.79 -17.66 -6.62
CA THR A 2 5.75 -18.66 -6.33
C THR A 2 4.43 -18.15 -6.89
N ASP A 3 3.72 -18.95 -7.69
CA ASP A 3 2.38 -18.64 -8.22
C ASP A 3 1.44 -18.11 -7.14
N ALA A 4 1.58 -18.58 -5.90
CA ALA A 4 0.84 -18.10 -4.74
C ALA A 4 1.02 -16.59 -4.49
N LEU A 5 2.23 -16.03 -4.62
CA LEU A 5 2.46 -14.61 -4.41
C LEU A 5 1.79 -13.76 -5.49
N VAL A 6 1.81 -14.23 -6.74
CA VAL A 6 1.15 -13.54 -7.85
C VAL A 6 -0.35 -13.52 -7.62
N ASN A 7 -0.93 -14.67 -7.28
CA ASN A 7 -2.35 -14.78 -6.95
C ASN A 7 -2.77 -13.91 -5.75
N ASP A 8 -1.96 -13.85 -4.68
CA ASP A 8 -2.26 -13.02 -3.51
C ASP A 8 -2.23 -11.51 -3.87
N ILE A 9 -1.35 -11.10 -4.79
CA ILE A 9 -1.28 -9.72 -5.29
C ILE A 9 -2.44 -9.39 -6.23
N GLU A 10 -2.84 -10.32 -7.09
CA GLU A 10 -4.02 -10.16 -7.96
C GLU A 10 -5.30 -10.03 -7.13
N GLN A 11 -5.45 -10.85 -6.07
CA GLN A 11 -6.57 -10.72 -5.14
C GLN A 11 -6.57 -9.36 -4.43
N PHE A 12 -5.41 -8.89 -3.97
CA PHE A 12 -5.28 -7.55 -3.41
C PHE A 12 -5.72 -6.46 -4.40
N ALA A 13 -5.27 -6.53 -5.66
CA ALA A 13 -5.64 -5.57 -6.70
C ALA A 13 -7.15 -5.58 -6.99
N ASN A 14 -7.76 -6.76 -7.07
CA ASN A 14 -9.21 -6.90 -7.23
C ASN A 14 -9.97 -6.25 -6.06
N HIS A 15 -9.54 -6.47 -4.83
CA HIS A 15 -10.16 -5.87 -3.64
C HIS A 15 -9.97 -4.35 -3.59
N ALA A 16 -8.81 -3.85 -4.01
CA ALA A 16 -8.54 -2.42 -4.14
C ALA A 16 -9.47 -1.77 -5.18
N GLU A 17 -9.67 -2.42 -6.33
CA GLU A 17 -10.61 -1.95 -7.36
C GLU A 17 -12.06 -1.93 -6.84
N ARG A 18 -12.48 -2.96 -6.10
CA ARG A 18 -13.80 -2.99 -5.45
C ARG A 18 -13.98 -1.87 -4.44
N LEU A 19 -12.94 -1.52 -3.68
CA LEU A 19 -12.96 -0.39 -2.76
C LEU A 19 -13.11 0.93 -3.54
N ARG A 20 -12.37 1.09 -4.64
CA ARG A 20 -12.48 2.23 -5.56
C ARG A 20 -13.89 2.41 -6.11
N GLN A 21 -14.49 1.33 -6.61
CA GLN A 21 -15.87 1.33 -7.09
C GLN A 21 -16.85 1.68 -5.95
N SER A 22 -16.67 1.10 -4.77
CA SER A 22 -17.53 1.40 -3.60
C SER A 22 -17.45 2.86 -3.17
N LEU A 23 -16.35 3.56 -3.47
CA LEU A 23 -16.16 4.98 -3.20
C LEU A 23 -16.62 5.88 -4.34
N ASP A 24 -16.92 5.33 -5.52
CA ASP A 24 -17.38 6.09 -6.68
C ASP A 24 -18.89 6.41 -6.54
N PRO A 25 -19.27 7.69 -6.39
CA PRO A 25 -20.66 8.10 -6.24
C PRO A 25 -21.49 7.84 -7.49
N SER A 26 -20.87 7.68 -8.66
CA SER A 26 -21.52 7.38 -9.94
C SER A 26 -22.02 5.93 -10.00
N THR A 27 -21.41 5.04 -9.22
CA THR A 27 -21.75 3.60 -9.18
C THR A 27 -22.71 3.27 -8.03
N ASN A 28 -22.77 4.12 -7.00
CA ASN A 28 -23.65 3.95 -5.84
C ASN A 28 -24.96 4.71 -6.05
N THR A 29 -25.96 4.04 -6.63
CA THR A 29 -27.28 4.61 -6.91
C THR A 29 -28.22 4.68 -5.69
N ASN A 30 -27.81 4.22 -4.50
CA ASN A 30 -28.71 4.10 -3.34
C ASN A 30 -28.02 4.36 -1.99
N ASP A 31 -28.74 5.10 -1.14
CA ASP A 31 -28.67 5.24 0.33
C ASP A 31 -27.25 5.19 0.95
N GLY A 32 -26.80 6.31 1.53
CA GLY A 32 -25.46 6.44 2.14
C GLY A 32 -25.09 5.35 3.16
N LYS A 33 -26.09 4.66 3.73
CA LYS A 33 -25.92 3.49 4.61
C LYS A 33 -25.45 2.24 3.85
N SER A 34 -25.95 2.01 2.64
CA SER A 34 -25.50 0.92 1.75
C SER A 34 -24.08 1.15 1.24
N MET A 35 -23.70 2.41 1.02
CA MET A 35 -22.34 2.79 0.62
C MET A 35 -21.33 2.56 1.76
N CYS A 36 -21.67 2.97 2.98
CA CYS A 36 -20.84 2.73 4.18
C CYS A 36 -20.53 1.23 4.36
N VAL A 37 -21.55 0.37 4.27
CA VAL A 37 -21.39 -1.09 4.38
C VAL A 37 -20.51 -1.65 3.26
N SER A 38 -20.70 -1.19 2.01
CA SER A 38 -19.92 -1.63 0.85
C SER A 38 -18.44 -1.25 0.99
N VAL A 39 -18.17 0.01 1.37
CA VAL A 39 -16.81 0.51 1.60
C VAL A 39 -16.13 -0.24 2.75
N HIS A 40 -16.81 -0.45 3.88
CA HIS A 40 -16.25 -1.20 5.00
C HIS A 40 -15.99 -2.67 4.67
N SER A 41 -16.86 -3.30 3.90
CA SER A 41 -16.67 -4.68 3.43
C SER A 41 -15.46 -4.79 2.51
N ALA A 42 -15.36 -3.91 1.52
CA ALA A 42 -14.21 -3.85 0.61
C ALA A 42 -12.91 -3.56 1.36
N LEU A 43 -12.90 -2.59 2.28
CA LEU A 43 -11.72 -2.30 3.12
C LEU A 43 -11.31 -3.50 3.96
N SER A 44 -12.27 -4.25 4.52
CA SER A 44 -11.98 -5.43 5.33
C SER A 44 -11.26 -6.50 4.49
N LEU A 45 -11.70 -6.73 3.26
CA LEU A 45 -11.05 -7.64 2.31
C LEU A 45 -9.63 -7.17 1.95
N VAL A 46 -9.45 -5.88 1.64
CA VAL A 46 -8.13 -5.29 1.35
C VAL A 46 -7.20 -5.46 2.56
N SER A 47 -7.68 -5.13 3.76
CA SER A 47 -6.90 -5.24 5.00
C SER A 47 -6.53 -6.68 5.31
N GLN A 48 -7.41 -7.64 4.99
CA GLN A 48 -7.17 -9.06 5.18
C GLN A 48 -6.13 -9.59 4.19
N THR A 49 -6.20 -9.23 2.91
CA THR A 49 -5.18 -9.61 1.91
C THR A 49 -3.82 -9.02 2.25
N VAL A 50 -3.77 -7.73 2.64
CA VAL A 50 -2.52 -7.09 3.08
C VAL A 50 -1.95 -7.81 4.30
N ARG A 51 -2.79 -8.17 5.28
CA ARG A 51 -2.34 -8.93 6.45
C ARG A 51 -1.80 -10.30 6.07
N ASP A 52 -2.47 -11.03 5.19
CA ASP A 52 -2.02 -12.34 4.72
C ASP A 52 -0.67 -12.22 3.99
N LEU A 53 -0.52 -11.24 3.10
CA LEU A 53 0.75 -10.90 2.44
C LEU A 53 1.85 -10.61 3.46
N LEU A 54 1.58 -9.84 4.51
CA LEU A 54 2.55 -9.52 5.55
C LEU A 54 2.94 -10.75 6.39
N VAL A 55 2.01 -11.65 6.65
CA VAL A 55 2.25 -12.87 7.44
C VAL A 55 3.04 -13.89 6.62
N ARG A 56 2.62 -14.10 5.37
CA ARG A 56 3.18 -15.12 4.47
C ARG A 56 4.52 -14.68 3.85
N TYR A 57 4.71 -13.38 3.65
CA TYR A 57 5.90 -12.82 3.00
C TYR A 57 6.55 -11.71 3.85
N PRO A 58 7.62 -12.00 4.60
CA PRO A 58 8.28 -11.00 5.45
C PRO A 58 8.89 -9.83 4.67
N ALA A 59 9.14 -9.99 3.36
CA ALA A 59 9.59 -8.91 2.48
C ALA A 59 8.61 -7.73 2.45
N PHE A 60 7.32 -7.95 2.70
CA PHE A 60 6.29 -6.91 2.70
C PHE A 60 6.13 -6.20 4.04
N LYS A 61 6.77 -6.67 5.13
CA LYS A 61 6.77 -6.01 6.45
C LYS A 61 7.66 -4.76 6.46
N THR A 62 7.43 -3.85 5.52
CA THR A 62 8.13 -2.58 5.42
C THR A 62 7.24 -1.45 5.91
N THR A 63 7.85 -0.41 6.46
CA THR A 63 7.14 0.82 6.86
C THR A 63 6.36 1.41 5.69
N HIS A 64 6.86 1.23 4.46
CA HIS A 64 6.21 1.70 3.24
C HIS A 64 4.90 1.00 2.91
N VAL A 65 4.67 -0.23 3.36
CA VAL A 65 3.40 -0.96 3.18
C VAL A 65 2.50 -0.78 4.41
N LEU A 66 3.07 -0.85 5.62
CA LEU A 66 2.33 -0.76 6.87
C LEU A 66 1.71 0.62 7.11
N LEU A 67 2.45 1.69 6.77
CA LEU A 67 1.97 3.05 6.97
C LEU A 67 0.74 3.38 6.12
N PRO A 68 0.76 3.21 4.78
CA PRO A 68 -0.42 3.49 3.96
C PRO A 68 -1.58 2.53 4.25
N ALA A 69 -1.32 1.28 4.65
CA ALA A 69 -2.37 0.37 5.09
C ALA A 69 -3.10 0.89 6.35
N SER A 70 -2.36 1.41 7.33
CA SER A 70 -2.94 2.05 8.52
C SER A 70 -3.69 3.32 8.15
N GLN A 71 -3.08 4.19 7.33
CA GLN A 71 -3.71 5.44 6.86
C GLN A 71 -4.98 5.19 6.07
N LEU A 72 -5.07 4.11 5.30
CA LEU A 72 -6.26 3.71 4.56
C LEU A 72 -7.41 3.39 5.52
N ILE A 73 -7.17 2.61 6.57
CA ILE A 73 -8.17 2.28 7.59
C ILE A 73 -8.67 3.55 8.29
N HIS A 74 -7.76 4.44 8.67
CA HIS A 74 -8.11 5.71 9.28
C HIS A 74 -8.92 6.60 8.32
N SER A 75 -8.49 6.72 7.07
CA SER A 75 -9.18 7.55 6.06
C SER A 75 -10.60 7.07 5.81
N VAL A 76 -10.84 5.76 5.71
CA VAL A 76 -12.19 5.20 5.56
C VAL A 76 -13.07 5.50 6.78
N LYS A 77 -12.51 5.40 8.00
CA LYS A 77 -13.25 5.73 9.23
C LYS A 77 -13.63 7.21 9.32
N GLU A 78 -12.85 8.09 8.70
CA GLU A 78 -13.11 9.53 8.67
C GLU A 78 -14.07 9.95 7.53
N LEU A 79 -14.50 9.01 6.67
CA LEU A 79 -15.49 9.32 5.63
C LEU A 79 -16.83 9.66 6.26
N ASN A 80 -17.36 10.81 5.89
CA ASN A 80 -18.68 11.25 6.33
C ASN A 80 -19.77 10.74 5.38
N PHE A 81 -20.24 9.52 5.61
CA PHE A 81 -21.31 8.88 4.81
C PHE A 81 -22.69 9.52 4.97
N ASP A 82 -22.87 10.42 5.94
CA ASP A 82 -24.10 11.19 6.14
C ASP A 82 -24.18 12.39 5.17
N ASN A 83 -23.02 12.82 4.64
CA ASN A 83 -22.93 13.92 3.69
C ASN A 83 -23.17 13.42 2.26
N SER A 84 -23.97 14.15 1.48
CA SER A 84 -24.28 13.78 0.08
C SER A 84 -23.07 13.84 -0.85
N ASN A 85 -21.96 14.46 -0.42
CA ASN A 85 -20.71 14.53 -1.16
C ASN A 85 -19.57 13.98 -0.28
N ILE A 86 -19.34 12.67 -0.38
CA ILE A 86 -18.28 11.97 0.35
C ILE A 86 -16.94 12.29 -0.31
N ASP A 87 -16.04 12.99 0.39
CA ASP A 87 -14.66 13.20 -0.08
C ASP A 87 -13.84 11.91 0.11
N ALA A 88 -13.89 11.03 -0.89
CA ALA A 88 -13.09 9.81 -0.94
C ALA A 88 -11.63 10.06 -1.35
N SER A 89 -11.26 11.30 -1.67
CA SER A 89 -9.95 11.69 -2.22
C SER A 89 -8.79 11.18 -1.37
N ARG A 90 -8.87 11.33 -0.03
CA ARG A 90 -7.84 10.84 0.89
C ARG A 90 -7.72 9.32 0.90
N THR A 91 -8.86 8.62 0.88
CA THR A 91 -8.92 7.16 0.86
C THR A 91 -8.32 6.61 -0.43
N LEU A 92 -8.67 7.20 -1.57
CA LEU A 92 -8.11 6.83 -2.88
C LEU A 92 -6.60 7.06 -2.93
N ALA A 93 -6.11 8.21 -2.45
CA ALA A 93 -4.68 8.50 -2.40
C ALA A 93 -3.91 7.53 -1.47
N CYS A 94 -4.52 7.08 -0.37
CA CYS A 94 -3.92 6.07 0.50
C CYS A 94 -3.87 4.70 -0.18
N LEU A 95 -4.92 4.34 -0.91
CA LEU A 95 -4.99 3.09 -1.67
C LEU A 95 -3.90 3.04 -2.74
N GLU A 96 -3.74 4.10 -3.52
CA GLU A 96 -2.70 4.18 -4.56
C GLU A 96 -1.28 4.08 -3.98
N LYS A 97 -1.03 4.70 -2.83
CA LYS A 97 0.26 4.57 -2.12
C LYS A 97 0.50 3.14 -1.66
N LEU A 98 -0.53 2.44 -1.20
CA LEU A 98 -0.43 1.05 -0.79
C LEU A 98 -0.13 0.13 -1.98
N GLU A 99 -0.83 0.31 -3.09
CA GLU A 99 -0.58 -0.41 -4.35
C GLU A 99 0.86 -0.18 -4.85
N ALA A 100 1.30 1.08 -4.86
CA ALA A 100 2.66 1.43 -5.26
C ALA A 100 3.72 0.81 -4.32
N ALA A 101 3.47 0.79 -3.01
CA ALA A 101 4.38 0.21 -2.03
C ALA A 101 4.50 -1.31 -2.20
N ILE A 102 3.38 -2.01 -2.40
CA ILE A 102 3.35 -3.46 -2.65
C ILE A 102 4.04 -3.77 -3.97
N GLY A 103 3.73 -3.03 -5.04
CA GLY A 103 4.37 -3.19 -6.35
C GLY A 103 5.87 -2.91 -6.33
N ASN A 104 6.31 -1.88 -5.60
CA ASN A 104 7.74 -1.58 -5.42
C ASN A 104 8.45 -2.65 -4.60
N THR A 105 7.81 -3.16 -3.54
CA THR A 105 8.35 -4.24 -2.72
C THR A 105 8.47 -5.52 -3.53
N LEU A 106 7.47 -5.85 -4.35
CA LEU A 106 7.54 -6.96 -5.29
C LEU A 106 8.73 -6.79 -6.24
N LYS A 107 8.85 -5.64 -6.91
CA LYS A 107 9.98 -5.34 -7.81
C LYS A 107 11.34 -5.46 -7.11
N GLN A 108 11.45 -4.99 -5.86
CA GLN A 108 12.68 -5.13 -5.06
C GLN A 108 12.96 -6.58 -4.68
N SER A 109 11.94 -7.35 -4.33
CA SER A 109 12.06 -8.78 -4.03
C SER A 109 12.42 -9.61 -5.26
N LEU A 110 12.09 -9.13 -6.47
CA LEU A 110 12.44 -9.75 -7.75
C LEU A 110 13.81 -9.34 -8.28
N ARG A 111 14.35 -8.21 -7.82
CA ARG A 111 15.72 -7.83 -8.17
C ARG A 111 16.70 -8.78 -7.47
N PRO A 112 17.64 -9.40 -8.20
CA PRO A 112 18.76 -10.08 -7.57
C PRO A 112 19.45 -9.06 -6.67
N ARG A 113 19.62 -9.39 -5.39
CA ARG A 113 20.32 -8.56 -4.42
C ARG A 113 21.77 -8.42 -4.89
N THR A 114 22.07 -7.43 -5.73
CA THR A 114 23.43 -6.98 -5.93
C THR A 114 23.85 -6.37 -4.60
N THR A 115 24.72 -7.08 -3.91
CA THR A 115 25.34 -6.61 -2.68
C THR A 115 25.98 -5.25 -2.95
N SER A 116 25.32 -4.16 -2.55
CA SER A 116 25.99 -2.88 -2.41
C SER A 116 26.88 -3.01 -1.18
N LYS A 117 28.12 -3.46 -1.44
CA LYS A 117 29.17 -3.51 -0.42
C LYS A 117 29.44 -2.07 -0.01
N TYR A 118 29.39 -1.84 1.30
CA TYR A 118 29.90 -0.66 1.94
C TYR A 118 31.34 -0.40 1.44
N THR A 119 31.55 0.68 0.69
CA THR A 119 32.88 1.28 0.55
C THR A 119 32.88 2.56 1.37
N THR A 120 33.01 2.40 2.69
CA THR A 120 33.51 3.45 3.55
C THR A 120 35.01 3.55 3.28
N ALA A 121 35.42 4.53 2.47
CA ALA A 121 36.81 4.94 2.37
C ALA A 121 36.92 6.38 2.89
N THR A 122 37.08 6.49 4.20
CA THR A 122 37.52 7.73 4.85
C THR A 122 39.00 7.92 4.51
N LEU A 123 39.31 8.57 3.38
CA LEU A 123 40.70 8.93 3.05
C LEU A 123 41.06 10.27 3.70
N GLY A 124 41.36 10.22 4.99
CA GLY A 124 42.23 11.20 5.61
C GLY A 124 43.67 10.82 5.27
N HIS A 125 44.42 11.71 4.64
CA HIS A 125 45.85 11.96 4.89
C HIS A 125 46.31 13.20 4.12
N LYS A 126 46.36 14.31 4.86
CA LYS A 126 47.07 15.54 4.50
C LYS A 126 48.56 15.29 4.71
N SER A 127 49.30 15.05 3.63
CA SER A 127 50.77 15.09 3.65
C SER A 127 51.26 16.42 3.09
N LYS A 128 51.84 17.23 3.99
CA LYS A 128 52.66 18.39 3.66
C LYS A 128 53.96 17.90 3.01
N HIS A 129 54.39 18.49 1.91
CA HIS A 129 55.82 18.64 1.67
C HIS A 129 56.13 19.94 0.95
N VAL A 130 56.98 20.72 1.61
CA VAL A 130 57.59 21.98 1.17
C VAL A 130 59.05 21.64 0.90
N ARG A 131 59.50 21.83 -0.33
CA ARG A 131 60.77 22.49 -0.67
C ARG A 131 60.92 22.59 -2.18
#